data_AF-E6PZD8-F1
#
_entry.id   AF-E6PZD8-F1
#
_cell.length_a   1.000
_cell.length_b   1.000
_cell.length_c   1.000
_cell.angle_alpha   90.00
_cell.angle_beta   90.00
_cell.angle_gamma   90.00
#
_symmetry.space_group_name_H-M   'P 1'
#
loop_
_entity.id
_entity.type
_entity.pdbx_description
1 polymer ?
#
loop_
_entity_poly.entity_id
_entity_poly.type
_entity_poly.pdbx_seq_one_letter_code
_entity_poly.pdbx_strand_id
1 'polypeptide(L)' 'MQIAILSTRIRELNEHFNAHKKDHASRRGLLMMVSKRRRLLDYLKAHDADRYREVISKLGIRK' A
#
# COMPACT_ATOMS: atom_id res chain seq x y z
N MET A 1 -5.17 -1.73 -11.73
CA MET A 1 -6.16 -1.21 -10.76
C MET A 1 -5.88 -1.53 -9.28
N GLN A 2 -5.32 -2.70 -8.91
CA GLN A 2 -5.25 -3.14 -7.50
C GLN A 2 -4.35 -2.28 -6.57
N ILE A 3 -3.22 -1.75 -7.06
CA ILE A 3 -2.26 -0.98 -6.25
C ILE A 3 -2.88 0.33 -5.73
N ALA A 4 -3.68 1.01 -6.54
CA ALA A 4 -4.34 2.26 -6.17
C ALA A 4 -5.37 2.03 -5.05
N ILE A 5 -6.24 1.03 -5.21
CA ILE A 5 -7.25 0.66 -4.22
C ILE A 5 -6.60 0.30 -2.87
N LEU A 6 -5.54 -0.52 -2.91
CA LEU A 6 -4.79 -0.87 -1.70
C LEU A 6 -4.16 0.36 -1.03
N SER A 7 -3.64 1.31 -1.82
CA SER A 7 -3.01 2.52 -1.28
C SER A 7 -4.01 3.44 -0.59
N THR A 8 -5.20 3.65 -1.19
CA THR A 8 -6.28 4.41 -0.55
C THR A 8 -6.70 3.77 0.77
N ARG A 9 -6.92 2.45 0.76
CA ARG A 9 -7.37 1.71 1.96
C ARG A 9 -6.32 1.67 3.06
N ILE A 10 -5.04 1.56 2.71
CA ILE A 10 -3.92 1.65 3.67
C ILE A 10 -3.90 3.03 4.34
N ARG A 11 -4.13 4.11 3.58
CA ARG A 11 -4.18 5.48 4.12
C ARG A 11 -5.33 5.66 5.11
N GLU A 12 -6.55 5.25 4.74
CA GLU A 12 -7.73 5.31 5.60
C GLU A 12 -7.54 4.51 6.90
N LEU A 13 -6.99 3.29 6.80
CA LEU A 13 -6.70 2.46 7.97
C LEU A 13 -5.61 3.07 8.86
N ASN A 14 -4.61 3.74 8.27
CA ASN A 14 -3.56 4.38 9.05
C ASN A 14 -4.13 5.53 9.90
N GLU A 15 -5.06 6.32 9.35
CA GLU A 15 -5.80 7.34 10.10
C GLU A 15 -6.64 6.72 11.22
N HIS A 16 -7.35 5.62 10.93
CA HIS A 16 -8.10 4.87 11.93
C HIS A 16 -7.21 4.41 13.11
N PHE A 17 -6.02 3.86 12.84
CA PHE A 17 -5.12 3.42 13.90
C PHE A 17 -4.49 4.54 14.72
N ASN A 18 -4.35 5.74 14.14
CA ASN A 18 -3.91 6.91 14.89
C ASN A 18 -4.95 7.31 15.95
N ALA A 19 -6.25 7.20 15.63
CA ALA A 19 -7.33 7.39 16.59
C ALA A 19 -7.46 6.20 17.56
N HIS A 20 -7.29 4.96 17.08
CA HIS A 20 -7.47 3.73 17.85
C HIS A 20 -6.16 2.99 18.13
N LYS A 21 -5.31 3.57 18.97
CA LYS A 21 -3.96 3.05 19.28
C LYS A 21 -3.93 1.66 19.94
N LYS A 22 -5.06 1.16 20.47
CA LYS A 22 -5.15 -0.16 21.11
C LYS A 22 -5.69 -1.26 20.19
N ASP A 23 -6.10 -0.93 18.96
CA ASP A 23 -6.52 -1.96 18.00
C ASP A 23 -5.29 -2.63 17.37
N HIS A 24 -4.89 -3.76 17.95
CA HIS A 24 -3.76 -4.56 17.47
C HIS A 24 -4.19 -5.66 16.50
N ALA A 25 -5.41 -6.18 16.62
CA ALA A 25 -5.91 -7.26 15.76
C ALA A 25 -6.04 -6.78 14.31
N SER A 26 -6.59 -5.58 14.10
CA SER A 26 -6.79 -5.03 12.76
C SER A 26 -5.48 -4.55 12.10
N ARG A 27 -4.41 -4.25 12.88
CA ARG A 27 -3.08 -3.91 12.33
C ARG A 27 -2.47 -5.07 11.56
N ARG A 28 -2.74 -6.32 11.96
CA ARG A 28 -2.30 -7.48 11.18
C ARG A 28 -2.89 -7.46 9.77
N GLY A 29 -4.17 -7.06 9.65
CA GLY A 29 -4.83 -6.82 8.37
C GLY A 29 -4.11 -5.77 7.52
N LEU A 30 -3.76 -4.63 8.13
CA LEU A 30 -2.98 -3.57 7.47
C LEU A 30 -1.64 -4.08 6.94
N LEU A 31 -0.88 -4.81 7.76
CA LEU A 31 0.43 -5.35 7.35
C LEU A 31 0.31 -6.32 6.17
N MET A 32 -0.75 -7.13 6.13
CA MET A 32 -1.03 -8.00 4.98
C MET A 32 -1.34 -7.19 3.72
N MET A 33 -2.12 -6.09 3.81
CA MET A 33 -2.38 -5.21 2.68
C MET A 33 -1.13 -4.52 2.16
N VAL A 34 -0.26 -4.03 3.07
CA VAL A 34 1.04 -3.43 2.73
C VAL A 34 1.92 -4.45 2.00
N SER A 35 1.99 -5.69 2.52
CA SER A 35 2.76 -6.78 1.92
C SER A 35 2.24 -7.15 0.52
N LYS A 36 0.91 -7.22 0.34
CA LYS A 36 0.28 -7.46 -0.97
C LYS A 36 0.60 -6.34 -1.96
N ARG A 37 0.51 -5.08 -1.54
CA ARG A 37 0.89 -3.92 -2.37
C ARG A 37 2.34 -3.99 -2.80
N ARG A 38 3.25 -4.35 -1.88
CA ARG A 38 4.68 -4.51 -2.17
C ARG A 38 4.93 -5.57 -3.25
N ARG A 39 4.33 -6.76 -3.11
CA ARG A 39 4.46 -7.84 -4.12
C ARG A 39 3.98 -7.41 -5.51
N LEU A 40 2.86 -6.66 -5.58
CA LEU A 40 2.36 -6.13 -6.85
C LEU A 40 3.30 -5.08 -7.46
N LEU A 41 3.92 -4.24 -6.64
CA LEU A 41 4.91 -3.26 -7.10
C LEU A 41 6.21 -3.94 -7.56
N ASP A 42 6.66 -4.99 -6.86
CA ASP A 42 7.83 -5.77 -7.25
C ASP A 42 7.60 -6.49 -8.58
N TYR A 43 6.42 -7.07 -8.79
CA TYR A 43 6.00 -7.65 -10.07
C TYR A 43 5.96 -6.60 -11.19
N LEU A 44 5.34 -5.44 -10.92
CA LEU A 44 5.26 -4.35 -11.89
C LEU A 44 6.66 -3.85 -12.27
N LYS A 45 7.56 -3.70 -11.29
CA LYS A 45 8.94 -3.29 -11.53
C LYS A 45 9.71 -4.28 -12.40
N ALA A 46 9.46 -5.58 -12.23
CA ALA A 46 10.12 -6.64 -13.01
C ALA A 46 9.62 -6.71 -14.47
N HIS A 47 8.34 -6.39 -14.71
CA HIS A 47 7.77 -6.41 -16.07
C HIS A 47 7.84 -5.07 -16.80
N ASP A 48 7.66 -3.96 -16.10
CA ASP A 48 7.52 -2.63 -16.69
C ASP A 48 8.02 -1.56 -15.71
N ALA A 49 9.30 -1.21 -15.87
CA ALA A 49 9.98 -0.27 -15.01
C ALA A 49 9.42 1.16 -15.14
N ASP A 50 8.93 1.56 -16.32
CA ASP A 50 8.39 2.89 -16.55
C ASP A 50 7.02 3.06 -15.93
N ARG A 51 6.16 2.05 -16.07
CA ARG A 51 4.86 2.01 -15.39
C ARG A 51 5.01 1.93 -13.88
N TYR A 52 6.03 1.22 -13.39
CA TYR A 52 6.38 1.26 -11.97
C TYR A 52 6.71 2.69 -11.50
N ARG A 53 7.58 3.42 -12.23
CA ARG A 53 7.93 4.82 -11.92
C ARG A 53 6.72 5.75 -11.94
N GLU A 54 5.85 5.58 -12.93
CA GLU A 54 4.60 6.34 -13.04
C GLU A 54 3.68 6.09 -11.84
N VAL A 55 3.49 4.82 -11.46
CA VAL A 55 2.62 4.43 -10.35
C VAL A 55 3.15 4.93 -9.01
N ILE A 56 4.45 4.80 -8.72
CA ILE A 56 5.01 5.30 -7.45
C ILE A 56 4.94 6.83 -7.36
N SER A 57 5.13 7.53 -8.49
CA SER A 57 5.03 8.99 -8.57
C SER A 57 3.59 9.44 -8.33
N LYS A 58 2.62 8.85 -9.05
CA LYS A 58 1.19 9.16 -8.90
C LYS A 58 0.65 8.89 -7.50
N LEU A 59 1.13 7.84 -6.83
CA LEU A 59 0.65 7.44 -5.52
C LEU A 59 1.48 8.01 -4.35
N GLY A 60 2.56 8.74 -4.63
CA GLY A 60 3.44 9.30 -3.60
C GLY A 60 4.08 8.25 -2.68
N ILE A 61 4.26 7.01 -3.16
CA ILE A 61 4.81 5.91 -2.37
C ILE A 61 6.32 6.11 -2.25
N ARG A 62 6.79 6.47 -1.05
CA ARG A 62 8.23 6.58 -0.75
C ARG A 62 8.85 5.19 -0.62
N LYS A 63 10.07 5.05 -1.15
CA LYS A 63 10.86 3.82 -1.14
C LYS A 63 11.75 3.77 0.10
#